data_AF-A0A7X6VQH3-F1
#
_entry.id   AF-A0A7X6VQH3-F1
#
_cell.length_a   1.000
_cell.length_b   1.000
_cell.length_c   1.000
_cell.angle_alpha   90.00
_cell.angle_beta   90.00
_cell.angle_gamma   90.00
#
_symmetry.space_group_name_H-M   'P 1'
#
loop_
_entity.id
_entity.type
_entity.pdbx_description
1 polymer ?
#
loop_
_entity_poly.entity_id
_entity_poly.type
_entity_poly.pdbx_seq_one_letter_code
_entity_poly.pdbx_strand_id
1 'polypeptide(L)'
;MRKSILLIVLLILILTAFKINLPDIQVPEASVVYDINNRPIKGLSEQNRISISFDEIPDDFKNAVIAVEDKDFYKHHGIDISGIIRAMFINIKNLKIVE
;
A
#
# COMPACT_ATOMS: atom_id res chain seq x y z
N MET A 1 -24.44 29.06 9.74
CA MET A 1 -23.85 28.57 11.00
C MET A 1 -23.69 27.04 11.04
N ARG A 2 -24.75 26.24 10.86
CA ARG A 2 -24.69 24.77 11.02
C ARG A 2 -23.78 24.02 10.01
N LYS A 3 -23.72 24.46 8.74
CA LYS A 3 -22.82 23.87 7.71
C LYS A 3 -21.35 24.19 7.94
N SER A 4 -21.04 25.42 8.39
CA SER A 4 -19.68 25.86 8.69
C SER A 4 -19.07 25.08 9.85
N ILE A 5 -19.88 24.80 10.89
CA ILE A 5 -19.46 23.93 12.01
C ILE A 5 -19.12 22.52 11.52
N LEU A 6 -19.94 21.96 10.63
CA LEU A 6 -19.74 20.61 10.09
C LEU A 6 -18.44 20.50 9.27
N LEU A 7 -18.13 21.53 8.48
CA LEU A 7 -16.87 21.61 7.72
C LEU A 7 -15.64 21.71 8.62
N ILE A 8 -15.73 22.49 9.72
CA ILE A 8 -14.65 22.60 10.70
C ILE A 8 -14.40 21.26 11.39
N VAL A 9 -15.47 20.56 11.79
CA VAL A 9 -15.36 19.22 12.39
C VAL A 9 -14.75 18.23 11.41
N LEU A 10 -15.18 18.23 10.14
CA LEU A 10 -14.61 17.38 9.09
C LEU A 10 -13.12 17.67 8.87
N LEU A 11 -12.72 18.94 8.82
CA LEU A 11 -11.33 19.34 8.67
C LEU A 11 -10.47 18.85 9.85
N ILE A 12 -10.97 18.99 11.08
CA ILE A 12 -10.29 18.49 12.28
C ILE A 12 -10.12 16.98 12.20
N LEU A 13 -11.17 16.23 11.83
CA LEU A 13 -11.11 14.77 11.68
C LEU A 13 -10.05 14.36 10.64
N ILE A 14 -10.03 15.01 9.48
CA ILE A 14 -9.03 14.77 8.44
C ILE A 14 -7.62 15.02 8.99
N LEU A 15 -7.38 16.18 9.61
CA LEU A 15 -6.07 16.53 10.17
C LEU A 15 -5.61 15.56 11.25
N THR A 16 -6.53 15.06 12.08
CA THR A 16 -6.21 14.06 13.10
C THR A 16 -5.95 12.68 12.51
N ALA A 17 -6.64 12.30 11.43
CA ALA A 17 -6.47 11.01 10.77
C ALA A 17 -5.05 10.84 10.20
N PHE A 18 -4.48 11.90 9.61
CA PHE A 18 -3.09 11.87 9.10
C PHE A 18 -2.01 11.77 10.20
N LYS A 19 -2.37 11.94 11.47
CA LYS A 19 -1.44 11.74 12.60
C LYS A 19 -1.47 10.32 13.17
N ILE A 20 -2.38 9.47 12.70
CA ILE A 20 -2.47 8.09 13.15
C ILE A 20 -1.32 7.30 12.53
N ASN A 21 -0.44 6.75 13.35
CA ASN A 21 0.59 5.83 12.89
C ASN A 21 -0.06 4.55 12.37
N LEU A 22 0.50 3.99 11.31
CA LEU A 22 0.08 2.69 10.82
C LEU A 22 0.40 1.62 11.87
N PRO A 23 -0.48 0.61 12.04
CA PRO A 23 -0.14 -0.54 12.87
C PRO A 23 1.06 -1.26 12.29
N ASP A 24 1.85 -1.88 13.16
CA ASP A 24 2.95 -2.72 12.71
C ASP A 24 2.42 -3.96 11.98
N ILE A 25 3.04 -4.31 10.87
CA ILE A 25 2.63 -5.44 10.03
C ILE A 25 3.52 -6.61 10.40
N GLN A 26 2.99 -7.52 11.22
CA GLN A 26 3.66 -8.79 11.49
C GLN A 26 3.44 -9.72 10.29
N VAL A 27 4.48 -9.88 9.47
CA VAL A 27 4.47 -10.86 8.38
C VAL A 27 4.86 -12.21 8.98
N PRO A 28 4.00 -13.25 8.92
CA PRO A 28 4.35 -14.56 9.45
C PRO A 28 5.48 -15.18 8.62
N GLU A 29 6.58 -15.53 9.28
CA GLU A 29 7.71 -16.22 8.66
C GLU A 29 7.50 -17.74 8.67
N ALA A 30 7.82 -18.39 7.55
CA ALA A 30 7.73 -19.84 7.45
C ALA A 30 8.88 -20.50 8.22
N SER A 31 8.58 -21.52 9.02
CA SER A 31 9.64 -22.41 9.52
C SER A 31 10.19 -23.22 8.36
N VAL A 32 11.52 -23.27 8.17
CA VAL A 32 12.13 -23.99 7.04
C VAL A 32 12.70 -25.33 7.51
N VAL A 33 12.33 -26.41 6.83
CA VAL A 33 12.89 -27.76 7.06
C VAL A 33 14.18 -27.91 6.25
N TYR A 34 15.25 -28.39 6.89
CA TYR A 34 16.56 -28.61 6.27
C TYR A 34 16.91 -30.11 6.20
N ASP A 35 17.71 -30.50 5.20
CA ASP A 35 18.30 -31.84 5.13
C ASP A 35 19.55 -31.97 6.03
N ILE A 36 20.11 -33.18 6.12
CA ILE A 36 21.32 -33.47 6.92
C ILE A 36 22.56 -32.68 6.47
N ASN A 37 22.56 -32.14 5.25
CA ASN A 37 23.63 -31.32 4.69
C ASN A 37 23.30 -29.82 4.78
N ASN A 38 22.31 -29.45 5.60
CA ASN A 38 21.88 -28.08 5.83
C ASN A 38 21.29 -27.38 4.59
N ARG A 39 20.67 -28.13 3.66
CA ARG A 39 19.98 -27.56 2.49
C ARG A 39 18.48 -27.42 2.77
N PRO A 40 17.85 -26.27 2.46
CA PRO A 40 16.42 -26.07 2.68
C PRO A 40 15.60 -26.97 1.75
N ILE A 41 14.66 -27.72 2.31
CA ILE A 41 13.75 -28.62 1.59
C ILE A 41 12.43 -27.90 1.30
N LYS A 42 11.78 -27.38 2.35
CA LYS A 42 10.45 -26.77 2.26
C LYS A 42 10.15 -25.86 3.47
N GLY A 43 9.47 -24.75 3.20
CA GLY A 43 8.84 -23.91 4.23
C GLY A 43 7.52 -24.52 4.74
N LEU A 44 7.33 -24.51 6.05
CA LEU A 44 6.09 -24.86 6.76
C LEU A 44 5.32 -23.56 7.00
N SER A 45 4.56 -23.15 6.00
CA SER A 45 3.61 -22.04 6.09
C SER A 45 2.45 -22.31 5.12
N GLU A 46 1.29 -21.71 5.40
CA GLU A 46 0.17 -21.70 4.46
C GLU A 46 0.53 -21.03 3.13
N GLN A 47 1.51 -20.13 3.15
CA GLN A 47 1.92 -19.35 2.00
C GLN A 47 3.39 -19.62 1.67
N ASN A 48 3.68 -19.84 0.39
CA ASN A 48 5.04 -19.95 -0.10
C ASN A 48 5.65 -18.56 -0.28
N ARG A 49 6.26 -18.03 0.79
CA ARG A 49 6.85 -16.69 0.83
C ARG A 49 8.19 -16.73 1.54
N ILE A 50 9.10 -15.88 1.10
CA ILE A 50 10.39 -15.63 1.75
C ILE A 50 10.39 -14.15 2.14
N SER A 51 10.59 -13.86 3.41
CA SER A 51 10.76 -12.50 3.90
C SER A 51 12.15 -12.01 3.52
N ILE A 52 12.23 -10.87 2.83
CA ILE A 52 13.49 -10.20 2.51
C ILE A 52 13.38 -8.74 2.95
N SER A 53 14.50 -8.14 3.32
CA SER A 53 14.57 -6.72 3.63
C SER A 53 14.39 -5.88 2.36
N PHE A 54 13.94 -4.63 2.51
CA PHE A 54 13.71 -3.74 1.38
C PHE A 54 14.98 -3.47 0.56
N ASP A 55 16.13 -3.45 1.21
CA ASP A 55 17.44 -3.19 0.60
C ASP A 55 17.95 -4.36 -0.26
N GLU A 56 17.41 -5.58 -0.03
CA GLU A 56 17.70 -6.75 -0.86
C GLU A 56 16.92 -6.76 -2.19
N ILE A 57 15.91 -5.88 -2.33
CA ILE A 57 15.11 -5.79 -3.55
C ILE A 57 15.88 -5.02 -4.62
N PRO A 58 16.10 -5.61 -5.82
CA PRO A 58 16.77 -4.92 -6.92
C PRO A 58 16.08 -3.61 -7.29
N ASP A 59 16.87 -2.56 -7.56
CA ASP A 59 16.33 -1.24 -7.93
C ASP A 59 15.47 -1.29 -9.19
N ASP A 60 15.87 -2.07 -10.19
CA ASP A 60 15.09 -2.27 -11.41
C ASP A 60 13.71 -2.90 -11.13
N PHE A 61 13.65 -3.83 -10.17
CA PHE A 61 12.39 -4.43 -9.76
C PHE A 61 11.49 -3.42 -9.03
N LYS A 62 12.06 -2.66 -8.08
CA LYS A 62 11.34 -1.57 -7.39
C LYS A 62 10.77 -0.58 -8.41
N ASN A 63 11.60 -0.13 -9.35
CA ASN A 63 11.21 0.82 -10.39
C ASN A 63 10.14 0.24 -11.33
N ALA A 64 10.22 -1.04 -11.69
CA ALA A 64 9.22 -1.70 -12.53
C ALA A 64 7.84 -1.76 -11.85
N VAL A 65 7.78 -2.15 -10.59
CA VAL A 65 6.53 -2.19 -9.81
C VAL A 65 5.94 -0.79 -9.67
N ILE A 66 6.76 0.19 -9.29
CA ILE A 66 6.34 1.60 -9.18
C ILE A 66 5.81 2.10 -10.53
N ALA A 67 6.49 1.83 -11.64
CA ALA A 67 6.04 2.29 -12.95
C ALA A 67 4.68 1.73 -13.38
N VAL A 68 4.36 0.49 -12.98
CA VAL A 68 3.11 -0.20 -13.34
C VAL A 68 1.97 0.16 -12.39
N GLU A 69 2.21 0.14 -11.09
CA GLU A 69 1.17 0.32 -10.07
C GLU A 69 0.90 1.79 -9.76
N ASP A 70 1.97 2.56 -9.52
CA ASP A 70 1.88 3.96 -9.10
C ASP A 70 3.17 4.73 -9.43
N LYS A 71 3.24 5.26 -10.65
CA LYS A 71 4.42 5.97 -11.16
C LYS A 71 4.81 7.22 -10.35
N ASP A 72 3.89 7.73 -9.53
CA ASP A 72 4.07 8.93 -8.72
C ASP A 72 4.13 8.58 -7.22
N PHE A 73 4.32 7.31 -6.87
CA PHE A 73 4.34 6.77 -5.51
C PHE A 73 5.17 7.61 -4.53
N TYR A 74 6.41 7.94 -4.90
CA TYR A 74 7.31 8.75 -4.06
C TYR A 74 7.03 10.25 -4.08
N LYS A 75 6.13 10.74 -4.93
CA LYS A 75 5.77 12.16 -5.03
C LYS A 75 4.60 12.55 -4.13
N HIS A 76 3.86 11.57 -3.60
CA HIS A 76 2.72 11.82 -2.73
C HIS A 76 2.82 11.03 -1.41
N HIS A 77 2.15 11.55 -0.39
CA HIS A 77 2.18 11.00 0.97
C HIS A 77 1.09 9.92 1.18
N GLY A 78 0.96 9.00 0.22
CA GLY A 78 -0.02 7.90 0.24
C GLY A 78 -1.40 8.21 -0.35
N ILE A 79 -1.66 9.44 -0.80
CA ILE A 79 -2.92 9.82 -1.47
C ILE A 79 -2.63 10.58 -2.77
N ASP A 80 -2.98 9.99 -3.90
CA ASP A 80 -2.98 10.66 -5.22
C ASP A 80 -4.29 11.45 -5.44
N ILE A 81 -4.27 12.73 -5.06
CA ILE A 81 -5.41 13.64 -5.28
C ILE A 81 -5.72 13.79 -6.77
N SER A 82 -4.69 13.78 -7.63
CA SER A 82 -4.87 13.94 -9.08
C SER A 82 -5.57 12.73 -9.69
N GLY A 83 -5.21 11.52 -9.23
CA GLY A 83 -5.84 10.26 -9.58
C GLY A 83 -7.29 10.19 -9.11
N ILE A 84 -7.58 10.63 -7.89
CA ILE A 84 -8.96 10.68 -7.36
C ILE A 84 -9.84 11.58 -8.24
N ILE A 85 -9.37 12.80 -8.56
CA ILE A 85 -10.13 13.72 -9.40
C ILE A 85 -10.33 13.15 -10.81
N ARG A 86 -9.28 12.54 -11.38
CA ARG A 86 -9.34 11.87 -12.69
C ARG A 86 -10.36 10.73 -12.70
N ALA A 87 -10.31 9.84 -11.71
CA ALA A 87 -11.25 8.71 -11.57
C ALA A 87 -12.69 9.20 -11.40
N MET A 88 -12.92 10.22 -10.56
CA MET A 88 -14.24 10.84 -10.40
C MET A 88 -14.79 11.37 -11.74
N PHE A 89 -13.98 12.08 -12.51
CA PHE A 89 -14.39 12.60 -13.82
C PHE A 89 -14.76 11.48 -14.80
N ILE A 90 -13.96 10.42 -14.86
CA ILE A 90 -14.21 9.28 -15.75
C ILE A 90 -15.48 8.51 -15.32
N ASN A 91 -15.71 8.33 -14.02
CA ASN A 91 -16.91 7.67 -13.51
C ASN A 91 -18.19 8.45 -13.86
N ILE A 92 -18.16 9.78 -13.70
CA ILE A 92 -19.30 10.64 -14.07
C ILE A 92 -19.54 10.59 -15.58
N LYS A 93 -18.47 10.66 -16.39
CA LYS A 93 -18.56 10.60 -17.85
C LYS A 93 -19.19 9.29 -18.35
N ASN A 94 -18.88 8.17 -17.70
CA ASN A 94 -19.38 6.86 -18.10
C ASN A 94 -20.66 6.43 -17.37
N LEU A 95 -21.13 7.22 -16.40
CA LEU A 95 -22.26 6.91 -15.51
C LEU A 95 -22.13 5.53 -14.81
N LYS A 96 -20.90 5.06 -14.64
CA LYS A 96 -20.56 3.81 -13.94
C LYS A 96 -19.16 3.89 -13.37
N ILE A 97 -18.92 3.09 -12.33
CA ILE A 97 -17.56 2.88 -11.82
C ILE A 97 -16.80 2.10 -12.89
N VAL A 98 -15.68 2.64 -13.34
CA VAL A 98 -14.72 1.93 -14.18
C VAL A 98 -13.50 1.58 -13.34
N GLU A 99 -13.08 0.32 -13.45
CA GLU A 99 -11.86 -0.21 -12.85
C GLU A 99 -10.68 -0.02 -13.82
#